data_AF-A0A2N6B3Z8-F1
#
_entry.id   AF-A0A2N6B3Z8-F1
#
_cell.length_a   1.000
_cell.length_b   1.000
_cell.length_c   1.000
_cell.angle_alpha   90.00
_cell.angle_beta   90.00
_cell.angle_gamma   90.00
#
_symmetry.space_group_name_H-M   'P 1'
#
loop_
_entity.id
_entity.type
_entity.pdbx_description
1 polymer ?
#
loop_
_entity_poly.entity_id
_entity_poly.type
_entity_poly.pdbx_seq_one_letter_code
_entity_poly.pdbx_strand_id
1 'polypeptide(L)'
;MKPRKNPTDRQLLRRKQHEPIGPHDPRARNDAYWALRHQGYSDAFARRAFRDMLPRFYRETVELSGDDIEDIDPDELLFVPNVNAEVQKLAVVVRPDLTEESVATAPPRSTEYTIWSEAVPGFGLRIRPTGVKTYIVMFRINGRSTQGKITLGKSGNLPLDLAKRLAREARIEAMAGNDPRPMHKSGELLRRAK
;
A
#
# COMPACT_ATOMS: atom_id res chain seq x y z
N MET A 1 22.40 13.51 -8.52
CA MET A 1 23.04 12.18 -8.65
C MET A 1 22.12 11.24 -9.44
N LYS A 2 22.60 10.49 -10.44
CA LYS A 2 21.71 9.68 -11.31
C LYS A 2 21.07 8.49 -10.56
N PRO A 3 19.75 8.22 -10.74
CA PRO A 3 19.12 7.01 -10.22
C PRO A 3 19.73 5.78 -10.90
N ARG A 4 20.25 4.84 -10.10
CA ARG A 4 20.76 3.56 -10.60
C ARG A 4 19.67 2.49 -10.58
N LYS A 5 19.80 1.49 -11.45
CA LYS A 5 18.83 0.41 -11.63
C LYS A 5 18.76 -0.58 -10.46
N ASN A 6 19.64 -0.50 -9.45
CA ASN A 6 19.58 -1.26 -8.18
C ASN A 6 20.60 -0.69 -7.16
N PRO A 7 20.27 0.39 -6.43
CA PRO A 7 21.15 0.99 -5.44
C PRO A 7 21.26 0.15 -4.16
N THR A 8 22.43 0.14 -3.53
CA THR A 8 22.62 -0.46 -2.19
C THR A 8 22.01 0.43 -1.10
N ASP A 9 21.79 -0.10 0.10
CA ASP A 9 21.24 0.68 1.24
C ASP A 9 22.09 1.90 1.56
N ARG A 10 23.43 1.75 1.59
CA ARG A 10 24.36 2.86 1.77
C ARG A 10 24.21 3.93 0.69
N GLN A 11 23.94 3.54 -0.55
CA GLN A 11 23.70 4.48 -1.65
C GLN A 11 22.34 5.18 -1.52
N LEU A 12 21.30 4.46 -1.10
CA LEU A 12 19.99 5.04 -0.82
C LEU A 12 20.05 6.03 0.35
N LEU A 13 20.73 5.69 1.44
CA LEU A 13 20.96 6.57 2.60
C LEU A 13 21.65 7.87 2.19
N ARG A 14 22.75 7.77 1.44
CA ARG A 14 23.44 8.95 0.92
C ARG A 14 22.56 9.79 0.00
N ARG A 15 21.69 9.18 -0.82
CA ARG A 15 20.75 9.92 -1.68
C ARG A 15 19.64 10.62 -0.90
N LYS A 16 19.18 10.02 0.21
CA LYS A 16 18.17 10.59 1.10
C LYS A 16 18.69 11.84 1.80
N GLN A 17 19.96 11.83 2.22
CA GLN A 17 20.60 12.92 2.95
C GLN A 17 20.83 14.23 2.15
N HIS A 18 20.68 14.22 0.81
CA HIS A 18 20.98 15.38 -0.04
C HIS A 18 19.78 15.85 -0.89
N GLU A 19 19.51 17.16 -0.81
CA GLU A 19 18.50 17.96 -1.55
C GLU A 19 17.04 17.47 -1.45
N PRO A 20 16.06 18.40 -1.30
CA PRO A 20 14.65 18.04 -1.39
C PRO A 20 14.37 17.42 -2.76
N ILE A 21 13.75 16.24 -2.77
CA ILE A 21 13.39 15.57 -4.01
C ILE A 21 12.21 16.33 -4.62
N GLY A 22 12.49 17.14 -5.64
CA GLY A 22 11.45 17.82 -6.42
C GLY A 22 10.53 16.82 -7.15
N PRO A 23 9.30 17.22 -7.53
CA PRO A 23 8.31 16.34 -8.15
C PRO A 23 8.76 15.73 -9.49
N HIS A 24 9.71 16.36 -10.19
CA HIS A 24 10.27 15.88 -11.46
C HIS A 24 11.57 15.08 -11.31
N ASP A 25 12.10 14.93 -10.10
CA ASP A 25 13.32 14.15 -9.90
C ASP A 25 12.99 12.64 -10.00
N PRO A 26 13.62 11.90 -10.94
CA PRO A 26 13.36 10.47 -11.10
C PRO A 26 13.75 9.62 -9.87
N ARG A 27 14.50 10.17 -8.90
CA ARG A 27 14.75 9.54 -7.60
C ARG A 27 13.50 9.41 -6.73
N ALA A 28 12.53 10.32 -6.85
CA ALA A 28 11.30 10.32 -6.03
C ALA A 28 10.56 8.97 -6.07
N ARG A 29 10.49 8.39 -7.27
CA ARG A 29 9.82 7.11 -7.49
C ARG A 29 10.77 5.93 -7.35
N ASN A 30 12.00 6.04 -7.89
CA ASN A 30 12.91 4.91 -7.98
C ASN A 30 13.57 4.58 -6.63
N ASP A 31 13.98 5.57 -5.85
CA ASP A 31 14.64 5.33 -4.56
C ASP A 31 13.62 4.80 -3.53
N ALA A 32 12.37 5.27 -3.60
CA ALA A 32 11.27 4.72 -2.79
C ALA A 32 10.94 3.27 -3.17
N TYR A 33 10.93 2.93 -4.46
CA TYR A 33 10.78 1.55 -4.94
C TYR A 33 11.87 0.65 -4.38
N TRP A 34 13.14 1.06 -4.48
CA TRP A 34 14.27 0.25 -4.02
C TRP A 34 14.31 0.10 -2.51
N ALA A 35 13.91 1.13 -1.77
CA ALA A 35 13.81 1.03 -0.33
C ALA A 35 12.78 0.00 0.14
N LEU A 36 11.61 -0.08 -0.51
CA LEU A 36 10.64 -1.13 -0.22
C LEU A 36 11.19 -2.52 -0.52
N ARG A 37 11.94 -2.66 -1.62
CA ARG A 37 12.57 -3.95 -1.98
C ARG A 37 13.60 -4.39 -0.93
N HIS A 38 14.40 -3.48 -0.40
CA HIS A 38 15.38 -3.78 0.68
C HIS A 38 14.72 -4.09 2.01
N GLN A 39 13.56 -3.51 2.30
CA GLN A 39 12.74 -3.86 3.46
C GLN A 39 12.02 -5.23 3.32
N GLY A 40 12.22 -5.95 2.22
CA GLY A 40 11.66 -7.29 2.00
C GLY A 40 10.28 -7.31 1.31
N TYR A 41 9.72 -6.17 0.92
CA TYR A 41 8.44 -6.13 0.21
C TYR A 41 8.56 -6.68 -1.22
N SER A 42 7.48 -7.30 -1.72
CA SER A 42 7.45 -7.93 -3.05
C SER A 42 7.59 -6.91 -4.20
N ASP A 43 8.04 -7.37 -5.39
CA ASP A 43 8.08 -6.54 -6.61
C ASP A 43 6.71 -5.92 -6.93
N ALA A 44 5.67 -6.75 -6.85
CA ALA A 44 4.30 -6.35 -7.13
C ALA A 44 3.80 -5.31 -6.12
N PHE A 45 4.24 -5.38 -4.87
CA PHE A 45 3.98 -4.37 -3.84
C PHE A 45 4.63 -3.04 -4.22
N ALA A 46 5.95 -3.05 -4.41
CA ALA A 46 6.73 -1.83 -4.63
C ALA A 46 6.30 -1.07 -5.91
N ARG A 47 5.87 -1.78 -6.96
CA ARG A 47 5.31 -1.15 -8.17
C ARG A 47 3.92 -0.52 -7.97
N ARG A 48 3.11 -1.09 -7.07
CA ARG A 48 1.74 -0.64 -6.80
C ARG A 48 1.67 0.45 -5.73
N ALA A 49 2.61 0.45 -4.79
CA ALA A 49 2.67 1.39 -3.66
C ALA A 49 2.52 2.85 -4.09
N PHE A 50 3.08 3.24 -5.24
CA PHE A 50 3.12 4.62 -5.71
C PHE A 50 2.16 4.96 -6.84
N ARG A 51 1.21 4.08 -7.18
CA ARG A 51 0.30 4.30 -8.33
C ARG A 51 -0.67 5.46 -8.08
N ASP A 52 -1.20 5.56 -6.86
CA ASP A 52 -2.29 6.48 -6.52
C ASP A 52 -1.89 7.56 -5.49
N MET A 53 -0.80 7.34 -4.76
CA MET A 53 -0.21 8.31 -3.85
C MET A 53 1.31 8.19 -3.93
N LEU A 54 1.99 9.29 -4.24
CA LEU A 54 3.44 9.32 -4.21
C LEU A 54 3.95 9.13 -2.78
N PRO A 55 5.10 8.47 -2.59
CA PRO A 55 5.70 8.33 -1.28
C PRO A 55 6.02 9.72 -0.72
N ARG A 56 5.60 9.98 0.52
CA ARG A 56 6.00 11.19 1.23
C ARG A 56 7.26 10.89 2.02
N PHE A 57 8.31 11.66 1.74
CA PHE A 57 9.52 11.67 2.55
C PHE A 57 9.22 12.56 3.76
N TYR A 58 9.38 12.04 4.99
CA TYR A 58 9.35 12.88 6.19
C TYR A 58 10.69 12.83 6.91
N ARG A 59 11.07 13.96 7.50
CA ARG A 59 12.21 14.06 8.41
C ARG A 59 11.67 13.82 9.81
N GLU A 60 12.21 12.82 10.49
CA GLU A 60 11.93 12.56 11.89
C GLU A 60 13.22 12.84 12.66
N THR A 61 13.14 13.73 13.63
CA THR A 61 14.22 13.92 14.60
C THR A 61 14.08 12.78 15.61
N VAL A 62 15.03 11.86 15.62
CA VAL A 62 15.07 10.80 16.62
C VAL A 62 15.91 11.32 17.78
N GLU A 63 15.24 11.74 18.85
CA GLU A 63 15.90 11.93 20.14
C GLU A 63 16.09 10.53 20.74
N LEU A 64 17.34 10.07 20.81
CA LEU A 64 17.67 8.94 21.66
C LEU A 64 17.66 9.49 23.09
N SER A 65 16.70 9.07 23.92
CA SER A 65 16.77 9.32 25.36
C SER A 65 18.07 8.72 25.87
N GLY A 66 18.91 9.56 26.49
CA GLY A 66 20.21 9.16 27.03
C GLY A 66 20.13 8.15 28.18
N ASP A 67 18.92 7.84 28.63
CA ASP A 67 18.62 7.00 29.79
C ASP A 67 19.22 5.57 29.70
N ASP A 68 19.51 5.05 28.50
CA ASP A 68 20.04 3.69 28.31
C ASP A 68 21.59 3.60 28.31
N ILE A 69 22.33 4.71 28.52
CA ILE A 69 23.80 4.74 28.39
C ILE A 69 24.51 5.34 29.62
N GLU A 70 23.78 5.81 30.64
CA GLU A 70 24.42 6.47 31.80
C GLU A 70 25.37 5.55 32.58
N ASP A 71 25.14 4.22 32.55
CA ASP A 71 25.92 3.22 33.28
C ASP A 71 26.91 2.41 32.41
N ILE A 72 27.08 2.74 31.13
CA ILE A 72 27.97 1.99 30.22
C ILE A 72 29.27 2.78 29.99
N ASP A 73 30.41 2.16 30.31
CA ASP A 73 31.73 2.74 30.04
C ASP A 73 31.89 3.01 28.53
N PRO A 74 32.16 4.27 28.11
CA PRO A 74 32.35 4.64 26.72
C PRO A 74 33.43 3.82 26.00
N ASP A 75 34.43 3.32 26.72
CA ASP A 75 35.52 2.50 26.16
C ASP A 75 35.10 1.03 25.91
N GLU A 76 33.97 0.59 26.50
CA GLU A 76 33.36 -0.73 26.24
C GLU A 76 32.30 -0.68 25.13
N LEU A 77 31.90 0.51 24.67
CA LEU A 77 30.93 0.66 23.58
C LEU A 77 31.55 0.29 22.22
N LEU A 78 31.07 -0.82 21.65
CA LEU A 78 31.37 -1.21 20.26
C LEU A 78 30.95 -0.13 19.22
N PHE A 79 30.06 0.78 19.60
CA PHE A 79 29.62 1.92 18.81
C PHE A 79 29.14 3.03 19.76
N VAL A 80 29.71 4.23 19.66
CA VAL A 80 29.16 5.42 20.34
C VAL A 80 28.01 5.95 19.47
N PRO A 81 26.73 5.78 19.85
CA PRO A 81 25.65 6.41 19.11
C PRO A 81 25.83 7.92 19.27
N ASN A 82 25.85 8.65 18.14
CA ASN A 82 25.77 10.10 18.19
C ASN A 82 24.43 10.49 18.84
N VAL A 83 24.47 10.80 20.14
CA VAL A 83 23.37 11.44 20.85
C VAL A 83 23.10 12.76 20.14
N ASN A 84 21.85 12.99 19.72
CA ASN A 84 21.41 14.12 18.87
C ASN A 84 21.76 14.05 17.36
N ALA A 85 21.94 12.86 16.77
CA ALA A 85 22.02 12.77 15.30
C ALA A 85 20.63 12.95 14.64
N GLU A 86 20.46 13.97 13.80
CA GLU A 86 19.31 14.06 12.88
C GLU A 86 19.37 12.90 11.86
N VAL A 87 18.70 11.79 12.16
CA VAL A 87 18.60 10.66 11.22
C VAL A 87 17.39 10.86 10.31
N GLN A 88 17.64 11.20 9.04
CA GLN A 88 16.57 11.18 8.04
C GLN A 88 16.10 9.73 7.79
N LYS A 89 14.97 9.36 8.39
CA LYS A 89 14.32 8.08 8.10
C LYS A 89 13.47 8.18 6.84
N LEU A 90 13.68 7.22 5.94
CA LEU A 90 12.76 7.03 4.83
C LEU A 90 11.56 6.23 5.32
N ALA A 91 10.49 6.92 5.65
CA ALA A 91 9.20 6.27 5.68
C ALA A 91 8.62 6.30 4.28
N VAL A 92 8.73 5.17 3.60
CA VAL A 92 7.81 4.94 2.51
C VAL A 92 6.45 4.75 3.16
N VAL A 93 5.50 5.66 2.92
CA VAL A 93 4.11 5.43 3.30
C VAL A 93 3.61 4.28 2.43
N VAL A 94 3.84 3.06 2.92
CA VAL A 94 3.22 1.82 2.46
C VAL A 94 1.73 2.11 2.49
N ARG A 95 1.05 2.00 1.35
CA ARG A 95 -0.42 2.05 1.34
C ARG A 95 -0.88 0.97 2.33
N PRO A 96 -1.53 1.33 3.46
CA PRO A 96 -2.01 0.32 4.38
C PRO A 96 -3.03 -0.55 3.64
N ASP A 97 -2.96 -1.87 3.86
CA ASP A 97 -3.92 -2.81 3.29
C ASP A 97 -5.35 -2.43 3.75
N LEU A 98 -6.34 -2.95 3.05
CA LEU A 98 -7.73 -2.76 3.42
C LEU A 98 -8.05 -3.60 4.68
N THR A 99 -8.16 -2.90 5.80
CA THR A 99 -8.52 -3.39 7.13
C THR A 99 -9.88 -2.84 7.55
N GLU A 100 -10.47 -3.40 8.60
CA GLU A 100 -11.75 -2.90 9.12
C GLU A 100 -11.63 -1.46 9.63
N GLU A 101 -10.50 -1.14 10.27
CA GLU A 101 -10.17 0.21 10.70
C GLU A 101 -10.09 1.17 9.50
N SER A 102 -9.39 0.81 8.42
CA SER A 102 -9.28 1.70 7.27
C SER A 102 -10.61 1.85 6.53
N VAL A 103 -11.49 0.84 6.56
CA VAL A 103 -12.88 0.96 6.09
C VAL A 103 -13.64 1.99 6.94
N ALA A 104 -13.50 1.95 8.27
CA ALA A 104 -14.18 2.85 9.19
C ALA A 104 -13.68 4.30 9.06
N THR A 105 -12.36 4.50 9.03
CA THR A 105 -11.73 5.83 9.13
C THR A 105 -11.48 6.52 7.79
N ALA A 106 -11.59 5.82 6.64
CA ALA A 106 -11.34 6.41 5.32
C ALA A 106 -12.18 7.68 5.08
N PRO A 107 -11.55 8.86 4.89
CA PRO A 107 -12.26 10.12 4.76
C PRO A 107 -12.72 10.39 3.31
N PRO A 108 -13.88 11.01 3.07
CA PRO A 108 -14.24 11.48 1.74
C PRO A 108 -13.21 12.50 1.22
N ARG A 109 -13.04 12.54 -0.10
CA ARG A 109 -12.19 13.51 -0.81
C ARG A 109 -13.01 14.23 -1.88
N SER A 110 -12.48 15.31 -2.44
CA SER A 110 -13.10 16.06 -3.55
C SER A 110 -13.38 15.18 -4.78
N THR A 111 -12.53 14.18 -5.01
CA THR A 111 -12.66 13.20 -6.09
C THR A 111 -12.82 11.80 -5.53
N GLU A 112 -13.57 10.93 -6.24
CA GLU A 112 -13.64 9.53 -5.86
C GLU A 112 -12.26 8.86 -5.86
N TYR A 113 -12.04 7.98 -4.90
CA TYR A 113 -10.79 7.22 -4.82
C TYR A 113 -11.05 5.81 -4.30
N THR A 114 -10.08 4.92 -4.53
CA THR A 114 -10.18 3.52 -4.11
C THR A 114 -8.99 3.14 -3.24
N ILE A 115 -9.27 2.49 -2.12
CA ILE A 115 -8.28 1.81 -1.28
C ILE A 115 -8.28 0.34 -1.71
N TRP A 116 -7.23 -0.07 -2.42
CA TRP A 116 -7.09 -1.44 -2.90
C TRP A 116 -6.54 -2.34 -1.79
N SER A 117 -7.02 -3.57 -1.73
CA SER A 117 -6.47 -4.61 -0.86
C SER A 117 -5.39 -5.42 -1.57
N GLU A 118 -4.41 -5.87 -0.80
CA GLU A 118 -3.34 -6.73 -1.30
C GLU A 118 -3.70 -8.22 -1.22
N ALA A 119 -4.48 -8.59 -0.21
CA ALA A 119 -4.92 -9.97 0.02
C ALA A 119 -5.75 -10.53 -1.15
N VAL A 120 -6.47 -9.67 -1.90
CA VAL A 120 -7.25 -10.07 -3.07
C VAL A 120 -6.98 -9.10 -4.22
N PRO A 121 -6.30 -9.52 -5.31
CA PRO A 121 -5.97 -8.63 -6.41
C PRO A 121 -7.20 -7.99 -7.05
N GLY A 122 -7.18 -6.67 -7.20
CA GLY A 122 -8.29 -5.93 -7.80
C GLY A 122 -9.53 -5.83 -6.91
N PHE A 123 -9.48 -6.25 -5.65
CA PHE A 123 -10.50 -5.95 -4.66
C PHE A 123 -10.15 -4.65 -3.92
N GLY A 124 -11.14 -3.80 -3.66
CA GLY A 124 -10.92 -2.56 -2.93
C GLY A 124 -12.19 -1.90 -2.42
N LEU A 125 -12.01 -0.89 -1.58
CA LEU A 125 -13.05 -0.01 -1.10
C LEU A 125 -13.05 1.27 -1.94
N ARG A 126 -14.14 1.55 -2.64
CA ARG A 126 -14.37 2.81 -3.34
C ARG A 126 -15.08 3.79 -2.42
N ILE A 127 -14.51 4.99 -2.27
CA ILE A 127 -15.06 6.11 -1.51
C ILE A 127 -15.46 7.20 -2.50
N ARG A 128 -16.73 7.59 -2.50
CA ARG A 128 -17.23 8.73 -3.28
C ARG A 128 -17.08 10.04 -2.47
N PRO A 129 -17.09 11.22 -3.13
CA PRO A 129 -17.08 12.51 -2.44
C PRO A 129 -18.22 12.68 -1.42
N THR A 130 -19.35 12.00 -1.65
CA THR A 130 -20.49 11.96 -0.74
C THR A 130 -20.25 11.14 0.54
N GLY A 131 -19.06 10.54 0.72
CA GLY A 131 -18.75 9.65 1.84
C GLY A 131 -19.26 8.21 1.68
N VAL A 132 -19.94 7.89 0.57
CA VAL A 132 -20.44 6.52 0.34
C VAL A 132 -19.27 5.58 0.07
N LYS A 133 -19.15 4.56 0.92
CA LYS A 133 -18.12 3.52 0.88
C LYS A 133 -18.70 2.22 0.32
N THR A 134 -18.10 1.73 -0.77
CA THR A 134 -18.61 0.54 -1.49
C THR A 134 -17.48 -0.39 -1.88
N TYR A 135 -17.62 -1.67 -1.60
CA TYR A 135 -16.67 -2.68 -2.04
C TYR A 135 -16.81 -2.93 -3.54
N ILE A 136 -15.68 -2.98 -4.22
CA ILE A 136 -15.59 -3.27 -5.64
C ILE A 136 -14.55 -4.36 -5.89
N VAL A 137 -14.78 -5.14 -6.95
CA VAL A 137 -13.77 -6.06 -7.49
C VAL A 137 -13.61 -5.83 -8.98
N MET A 138 -12.36 -5.74 -9.41
CA MET A 138 -11.95 -5.70 -10.80
C MET A 138 -11.36 -7.06 -11.19
N PHE A 139 -11.76 -7.55 -12.34
CA PHE A 139 -11.36 -8.86 -12.86
C PHE A 139 -11.15 -8.79 -14.37
N ARG A 140 -10.54 -9.83 -14.92
CA ARG A 140 -10.45 -10.08 -16.36
C ARG A 140 -10.96 -11.48 -16.59
N ILE A 141 -11.85 -11.63 -17.56
CA ILE A 141 -12.39 -12.94 -17.94
C ILE A 141 -11.36 -13.60 -18.84
N ASN A 142 -10.98 -14.84 -18.55
CA ASN A 142 -10.05 -15.58 -19.37
C ASN A 142 -10.61 -15.72 -20.81
N GLY A 143 -9.77 -15.49 -21.81
CA GLY A 143 -10.20 -15.41 -23.21
C GLY A 143 -10.87 -14.08 -23.62
N ARG A 144 -10.97 -13.08 -22.73
CA ARG A 144 -11.44 -11.72 -23.08
C ARG A 144 -10.40 -10.66 -22.74
N SER A 145 -10.24 -9.69 -23.62
CA SER A 145 -9.29 -8.57 -23.45
C SER A 145 -9.82 -7.47 -22.51
N THR A 146 -11.14 -7.39 -22.32
CA THR A 146 -11.79 -6.32 -21.56
C THR A 146 -11.74 -6.56 -20.05
N GLN A 147 -11.41 -5.50 -19.30
CA GLN A 147 -11.47 -5.52 -17.84
C GLN A 147 -12.91 -5.32 -17.34
N GLY A 148 -13.36 -6.20 -16.44
CA GLY A 148 -14.65 -6.12 -15.78
C GLY A 148 -14.56 -5.47 -14.39
N LYS A 149 -15.70 -4.94 -13.91
CA LYS A 149 -15.86 -4.39 -12.56
C LYS A 149 -17.23 -4.79 -12.00
N ILE A 150 -17.26 -5.25 -10.75
CA ILE A 150 -18.47 -5.51 -9.97
C ILE A 150 -18.47 -4.65 -8.71
N THR A 151 -19.63 -4.13 -8.35
CA THR A 151 -19.89 -3.49 -7.05
C THR A 151 -20.50 -4.54 -6.13
N LEU A 152 -19.74 -5.00 -5.14
CA LEU A 152 -20.13 -6.12 -4.27
C LEU A 152 -21.19 -5.70 -3.24
N GLY A 153 -21.04 -4.52 -2.66
CA GLY A 153 -21.97 -4.01 -1.65
C GLY A 153 -21.42 -2.80 -0.90
N LYS A 154 -22.30 -2.11 -0.15
CA LYS A 154 -21.90 -1.01 0.74
C LYS A 154 -21.22 -1.57 1.99
N SER A 155 -20.22 -0.86 2.52
CA SER A 155 -19.46 -1.34 3.69
C SER A 155 -20.29 -1.42 4.97
N GLY A 156 -21.40 -0.69 5.08
CA GLY A 156 -22.32 -0.79 6.23
C GLY A 156 -23.20 -2.05 6.24
N ASN A 157 -23.43 -2.68 5.08
CA ASN A 157 -24.30 -3.85 4.97
C ASN A 157 -23.51 -5.15 4.73
N LEU A 158 -22.29 -5.03 4.22
CA LEU A 158 -21.45 -6.16 3.84
C LEU A 158 -20.17 -6.11 4.69
N PRO A 159 -19.91 -7.10 5.55
CA PRO A 159 -18.64 -7.16 6.30
C PRO A 159 -17.42 -7.30 5.38
N LEU A 160 -16.27 -6.80 5.81
CA LEU A 160 -15.03 -6.82 5.02
C LEU A 160 -14.60 -8.25 4.66
N ASP A 161 -14.66 -9.20 5.61
CA ASP A 161 -14.28 -10.59 5.35
C ASP A 161 -15.16 -11.23 4.28
N LEU A 162 -16.49 -11.05 4.39
CA LEU A 162 -17.43 -11.55 3.39
C LEU A 162 -17.21 -10.89 2.02
N ALA A 163 -16.92 -9.58 1.99
CA ALA A 163 -16.57 -8.89 0.76
C ALA A 163 -15.28 -9.45 0.12
N LYS A 164 -14.27 -9.80 0.92
CA LYS A 164 -13.04 -10.45 0.45
C LYS A 164 -13.35 -11.82 -0.16
N ARG A 165 -14.19 -12.65 0.48
CA ARG A 165 -14.61 -13.97 -0.05
C ARG A 165 -15.35 -13.82 -1.37
N LEU A 166 -16.36 -12.95 -1.44
CA LEU A 166 -17.10 -12.65 -2.67
C LEU A 166 -16.18 -12.19 -3.81
N ALA A 167 -15.18 -11.36 -3.50
CA ALA A 167 -14.21 -10.91 -4.48
C ALA A 167 -13.32 -12.04 -5.00
N ARG A 168 -12.94 -13.01 -4.15
CA ARG A 168 -12.20 -14.21 -4.57
C ARG A 168 -13.06 -15.08 -5.49
N GLU A 169 -14.30 -15.37 -5.11
CA GLU A 169 -15.23 -16.16 -5.92
C GLU A 169 -15.44 -15.52 -7.31
N ALA A 170 -15.72 -14.21 -7.35
CA ALA A 170 -15.87 -13.50 -8.62
C ALA A 170 -14.64 -13.62 -9.53
N ARG A 171 -13.44 -13.65 -8.94
CA ARG A 171 -12.19 -13.80 -9.71
C ARG A 171 -11.96 -15.23 -10.16
N ILE A 172 -12.28 -16.23 -9.35
CA ILE A 172 -12.18 -17.65 -9.72
C ILE A 172 -13.06 -17.90 -10.96
N GLU A 173 -14.30 -17.41 -10.94
CA GLU A 173 -15.22 -17.53 -12.08
C GLU A 173 -14.70 -16.83 -13.33
N ALA A 174 -14.18 -15.61 -13.18
CA ALA A 174 -13.56 -14.90 -14.28
C ALA A 174 -12.35 -15.65 -14.87
N MET A 175 -11.53 -16.28 -14.01
CA MET A 175 -10.39 -17.11 -14.44
C MET A 175 -10.85 -18.39 -15.15
N ALA A 176 -11.97 -18.97 -14.74
CA ALA A 176 -12.61 -20.10 -15.42
C ALA A 176 -13.24 -19.72 -16.77
N GLY A 177 -13.29 -18.43 -17.12
CA GLY A 177 -13.90 -17.93 -18.36
C GLY A 177 -15.37 -17.52 -18.23
N ASN A 178 -15.95 -17.67 -17.04
CA ASN A 178 -17.32 -17.27 -16.74
C ASN A 178 -17.40 -15.77 -16.44
N ASP A 179 -18.57 -15.18 -16.66
CA ASP A 179 -18.82 -13.78 -16.29
C ASP A 179 -19.45 -13.72 -14.89
N PRO A 180 -18.74 -13.18 -13.87
CA PRO A 180 -19.27 -13.12 -12.51
C PRO A 180 -20.38 -12.06 -12.32
N ARG A 181 -20.63 -11.18 -13.31
CA ARG A 181 -21.65 -10.12 -13.20
C ARG A 181 -23.07 -10.66 -13.03
N PRO A 182 -23.57 -11.57 -13.89
CA PRO A 182 -24.89 -12.19 -13.70
C PRO A 182 -24.96 -12.97 -12.38
N MET A 183 -23.91 -13.69 -12.00
CA MET A 183 -23.84 -14.46 -10.75
C MET A 183 -23.93 -13.58 -9.51
N HIS A 184 -23.36 -12.37 -9.56
CA HIS A 184 -23.53 -11.39 -8.48
C HIS A 184 -24.98 -10.90 -8.39
N LYS A 185 -25.59 -10.56 -9.53
CA LYS A 185 -26.98 -10.06 -9.58
C LYS A 185 -28.00 -11.10 -9.08
N SER A 186 -27.79 -12.37 -9.37
CA SER A 186 -28.65 -13.47 -8.91
C SER A 186 -28.42 -13.87 -7.44
N GLY A 187 -27.37 -13.31 -6.79
CA GLY A 187 -26.94 -13.70 -5.45
C GLY A 187 -26.22 -15.06 -5.41
N GLU A 188 -25.89 -15.64 -6.56
CA GLU A 188 -25.17 -16.91 -6.64
C GLU A 188 -23.78 -16.83 -6.02
N LEU A 189 -23.05 -15.72 -6.25
CA LEU A 189 -21.74 -15.52 -5.62
C LEU A 189 -21.83 -15.54 -4.08
N LEU A 190 -22.91 -15.02 -3.52
CA LEU A 190 -23.13 -15.02 -2.07
C LEU A 190 -23.38 -16.42 -1.53
N ARG A 191 -24.08 -17.28 -2.29
CA ARG A 191 -24.31 -18.68 -1.91
C ARG A 191 -23.02 -19.50 -1.94
N ARG A 192 -22.12 -19.21 -2.89
CA ARG A 192 -20.82 -19.89 -3.02
C ARG A 192 -19.78 -19.42 -1.99
N ALA A 193 -19.89 -18.17 -1.54
CA ALA A 193 -18.97 -17.59 -0.55
C ALA A 193 -19.33 -17.90 0.92
N LYS A 194 -20.50 -18.51 1.17
CA LYS A 194 -21.00 -18.89 2.49
C LYS A 194 -20.53 -20.28 2.87
#